data_AF-A0A661G854-F1
#
_entry.id   AF-A0A661G854-F1
#
_cell.length_a   1.000
_cell.length_b   1.000
_cell.length_c   1.000
_cell.angle_alpha   90.00
_cell.angle_beta   90.00
_cell.angle_gamma   90.00
#
_symmetry.space_group_name_H-M   'P 1'
#
loop_
_entity.id
_entity.type
_entity.pdbx_description
1 polymer ?
#
loop_
_entity_poly.entity_id
_entity_poly.type
_entity_poly.pdbx_seq_one_letter_code
_entity_poly.pdbx_strand_id
1 'polypeptide(L)'
;MIKEERAGAMICPKCKNDMETLAYEGVEVDRCKNCKGIWFDVGERHSLRKGNAAAEIDIGDPLKGKRNNEIDRYRCPRCGGGMMRVVDPQRAHIKYEECTSCRGSFFDAGEFADRTEDEIADLFKRMSHTGINR
;
A
#
# COMPACT_ATOMS: atom_id res chain seq x y z
N MET A 1 1.95 27.12 -9.34
CA MET A 1 1.54 25.72 -9.10
C MET A 1 2.19 24.88 -10.18
N ILE A 2 3.36 24.30 -9.89
CA ILE A 2 4.08 23.46 -10.84
C ILE A 2 3.45 22.08 -10.72
N LYS A 3 2.70 21.65 -11.74
CA LYS A 3 2.30 20.24 -11.85
C LYS A 3 3.57 19.48 -12.22
N GLU A 4 4.14 18.71 -11.30
CA GLU A 4 5.22 17.79 -11.63
C GLU A 4 4.70 16.82 -12.70
N GLU A 5 5.27 16.89 -13.90
CA GLU A 5 4.97 15.95 -14.98
C GLU A 5 5.27 14.53 -14.50
N ARG A 6 4.25 13.66 -14.54
CA ARG A 6 4.39 12.25 -14.16
C ARG A 6 5.37 11.57 -15.12
N ALA A 7 6.46 11.07 -14.56
CA ALA A 7 7.54 10.48 -15.33
C ALA A 7 7.20 9.04 -15.74
N GLY A 8 6.68 8.87 -16.96
CA GLY A 8 6.73 7.63 -17.75
C GLY A 8 6.23 6.33 -17.09
N ALA A 9 6.38 5.22 -17.81
CA ALA A 9 6.03 3.89 -17.29
C ALA A 9 6.92 3.54 -16.07
N MET A 10 6.31 3.27 -14.92
CA MET A 10 7.01 2.89 -13.69
C MET A 10 7.23 1.38 -13.62
N ILE A 11 8.42 0.97 -13.17
CA ILE A 11 8.77 -0.43 -12.91
C ILE A 11 8.74 -0.70 -11.42
N CYS A 12 8.03 -1.76 -11.03
CA CYS A 12 7.90 -2.16 -9.64
C CYS A 12 9.27 -2.47 -9.01
N PRO A 13 9.63 -1.82 -7.89
CA PRO A 13 10.93 -2.03 -7.27
C PRO A 13 11.11 -3.44 -6.71
N LYS A 14 10.01 -4.10 -6.31
CA LYS A 14 10.02 -5.43 -5.66
C LYS A 14 10.15 -6.58 -6.65
N CYS A 15 9.37 -6.56 -7.74
CA CYS A 15 9.30 -7.68 -8.68
C CYS A 15 9.61 -7.33 -10.14
N LYS A 16 10.04 -6.09 -10.42
CA LYS A 16 10.51 -5.62 -11.74
C LYS A 16 9.49 -5.69 -12.88
N ASN A 17 8.20 -5.86 -12.56
CA ASN A 17 7.10 -5.80 -13.52
C ASN A 17 6.55 -4.38 -13.66
N ASP A 18 5.84 -4.12 -14.76
CA ASP A 18 5.16 -2.86 -15.01
C ASP A 18 4.14 -2.52 -13.91
N MET A 19 3.96 -1.23 -13.70
CA MET A 19 2.90 -0.67 -12.88
C MET A 19 1.80 -0.08 -13.77
N GLU A 20 0.55 -0.22 -13.34
CA GLU A 20 -0.64 0.40 -13.94
C GLU A 20 -1.07 1.61 -13.12
N THR A 21 -1.38 2.72 -13.77
CA THR A 21 -1.96 3.89 -13.10
C THR A 21 -3.46 3.68 -12.93
N LEU A 22 -3.95 3.89 -11.72
CA LEU A 22 -5.35 3.78 -11.34
C LEU A 22 -5.81 5.12 -10.77
N ALA A 23 -6.95 5.62 -11.22
CA ALA A 23 -7.59 6.80 -10.64
C ALA A 23 -8.72 6.38 -9.70
N TYR A 24 -8.67 6.81 -8.45
CA TYR A 24 -9.71 6.61 -7.45
C TYR A 24 -10.08 7.93 -6.80
N GLU A 25 -11.35 8.35 -6.89
CA GLU A 25 -11.84 9.62 -6.34
C GLU A 25 -10.97 10.84 -6.73
N GLY A 26 -10.42 10.84 -7.94
CA GLY A 26 -9.55 11.91 -8.44
C GLY A 26 -8.10 11.89 -7.94
N VAL A 27 -7.71 10.86 -7.18
CA VAL A 27 -6.33 10.56 -6.80
C VAL A 27 -5.82 9.44 -7.69
N GLU A 28 -4.69 9.66 -8.34
CA GLU A 28 -4.08 8.65 -9.19
C GLU A 28 -2.97 7.92 -8.42
N VAL A 29 -2.90 6.60 -8.49
CA VAL A 29 -1.87 5.78 -7.85
C VAL A 29 -1.30 4.79 -8.86
N ASP A 30 -0.08 4.29 -8.65
CA ASP A 30 0.49 3.26 -9.51
C ASP A 30 0.48 1.91 -8.79
N ARG A 31 -0.15 0.88 -9.36
CA ARG A 31 -0.18 -0.48 -8.79
C ARG A 31 0.61 -1.44 -9.65
N CYS A 32 1.45 -2.27 -9.06
CA CYS A 32 2.16 -3.29 -9.82
C CYS A 32 1.20 -4.32 -10.41
N LYS A 33 1.31 -4.62 -11.71
CA LYS A 33 0.45 -5.60 -12.39
C LYS A 33 0.62 -7.03 -11.85
N ASN A 34 1.80 -7.36 -11.32
CA ASN A 34 2.12 -8.71 -10.81
C ASN A 34 2.02 -8.83 -9.28
N CYS A 35 2.80 -8.06 -8.51
CA CYS A 35 2.80 -8.21 -7.05
C CYS A 35 1.70 -7.43 -6.34
N LYS A 36 1.00 -6.53 -7.05
CA LYS A 36 -0.07 -5.66 -6.52
C LYS A 36 0.39 -4.63 -5.47
N GLY A 37 1.69 -4.50 -5.21
CA GLY A 37 2.21 -3.37 -4.41
C GLY A 37 1.93 -2.03 -5.08
N ILE A 38 1.79 -0.99 -4.27
CA ILE A 38 1.25 0.32 -4.67
C ILE A 38 2.28 1.40 -4.41
N TRP A 39 2.48 2.26 -5.40
CA TRP A 39 3.22 3.49 -5.28
C TRP A 39 2.25 4.67 -5.19
N PHE A 40 2.53 5.56 -4.25
CA PHE A 40 1.88 6.86 -4.09
C PHE A 40 2.94 7.95 -4.30
N ASP A 41 2.64 8.94 -5.12
CA ASP A 41 3.40 10.19 -5.12
C ASP A 41 3.13 11.01 -3.85
N VAL A 42 3.92 12.06 -3.67
CA VAL A 42 3.81 12.94 -2.52
C VAL A 42 2.39 13.50 -2.37
N GLY A 43 1.80 13.34 -1.19
CA GLY A 43 0.48 13.88 -0.85
C GLY A 43 -0.72 12.99 -1.23
N GLU A 44 -0.57 12.05 -2.18
CA GLU A 44 -1.69 11.21 -2.66
C GLU A 44 -2.24 10.27 -1.58
N ARG A 45 -1.33 9.68 -0.80
CA ARG A 45 -1.66 8.74 0.31
C ARG A 45 -2.66 9.31 1.32
N HIS A 46 -2.59 10.60 1.61
CA HIS A 46 -3.45 11.22 2.63
C HIS A 46 -4.91 11.32 2.16
N SER A 47 -5.13 11.48 0.86
CA SER A 47 -6.46 11.59 0.27
C SER A 47 -7.22 10.26 0.27
N LEU A 48 -6.50 9.14 0.15
CA LEU A 48 -7.07 7.79 0.02
C LEU A 48 -7.21 7.01 1.33
N ARG A 49 -6.81 7.59 2.47
CA ARG A 49 -6.94 6.96 3.80
C ARG A 49 -8.36 7.00 4.38
N LYS A 50 -9.32 7.65 3.71
CA LYS A 50 -10.71 7.77 4.17
C LYS A 50 -11.63 6.85 3.35
N GLY A 51 -12.58 6.21 4.02
CA GLY A 51 -13.59 5.37 3.36
C GLY A 51 -13.05 4.01 2.90
N ASN A 52 -13.70 3.44 1.88
CA ASN A 52 -13.39 2.10 1.35
C ASN A 52 -12.25 2.09 0.32
N ALA A 53 -11.71 3.26 -0.04
CA ALA A 53 -10.68 3.43 -1.06
C ALA A 53 -9.50 2.46 -0.90
N ALA A 54 -9.01 2.29 0.33
CA ALA A 54 -7.90 1.39 0.63
C ALA A 54 -8.19 -0.07 0.25
N ALA A 55 -9.38 -0.56 0.58
CA ALA A 55 -9.78 -1.93 0.25
C ALA A 55 -10.02 -2.14 -1.25
N GLU A 56 -10.37 -1.07 -1.99
CA GLU A 56 -10.65 -1.14 -3.42
C GLU A 56 -9.38 -1.06 -4.28
N ILE A 57 -8.36 -0.33 -3.82
CA ILE A 57 -7.10 -0.19 -4.58
C ILE A 57 -6.08 -1.28 -4.21
N ASP A 58 -6.04 -1.70 -2.95
CA ASP A 58 -5.11 -2.71 -2.45
C ASP A 58 -5.75 -4.11 -2.40
N ILE A 59 -5.88 -4.67 -3.60
CA ILE A 59 -6.49 -5.98 -3.87
C ILE A 59 -5.48 -7.13 -3.84
N GLY A 60 -4.25 -6.86 -3.38
CA GLY A 60 -3.16 -7.82 -3.44
C GLY A 60 -3.25 -8.91 -2.37
N ASP A 61 -2.52 -10.01 -2.58
CA ASP A 61 -2.35 -11.06 -1.57
C ASP A 61 -1.42 -10.57 -0.43
N PRO A 62 -1.90 -10.43 0.82
CA PRO A 62 -1.09 -9.97 1.94
C PRO A 62 0.10 -10.89 2.25
N LEU A 63 -0.01 -12.20 1.98
CA LEU A 63 1.11 -13.13 2.17
C LEU A 63 2.21 -12.86 1.15
N LYS A 64 1.84 -12.53 -0.10
CA LYS A 64 2.80 -12.09 -1.12
C LYS A 64 3.41 -10.75 -0.75
N GLY A 65 2.62 -9.81 -0.23
CA GLY A 65 3.12 -8.54 0.27
C GLY A 65 4.14 -8.71 1.39
N LYS A 66 3.81 -9.51 2.41
CA LYS A 66 4.72 -9.81 3.53
C LYS A 66 6.07 -10.38 3.08
N ARG A 67 6.07 -11.27 2.08
CA ARG A 67 7.32 -11.79 1.47
C ARG A 67 8.11 -10.69 0.75
N ASN A 68 7.43 -9.83 0.00
CA ASN A 68 8.09 -8.72 -0.70
C ASN A 68 8.61 -7.64 0.26
N ASN A 69 8.01 -7.48 1.44
CA ASN A 69 8.47 -6.54 2.45
C ASN A 69 9.89 -6.89 2.98
N GLU A 70 10.36 -8.13 2.79
CA GLU A 70 11.76 -8.49 3.05
C GLU A 70 12.75 -7.83 2.08
N ILE A 71 12.28 -7.34 0.92
CA ILE A 71 13.07 -6.61 -0.07
C ILE A 71 13.06 -5.12 0.30
N ASP A 72 14.06 -4.68 1.05
CA ASP A 72 14.12 -3.32 1.61
C ASP A 72 15.28 -2.45 1.09
N ARG A 73 16.16 -3.03 0.27
CA ARG A 73 17.26 -2.33 -0.39
C ARG A 73 16.95 -2.14 -1.87
N TYR A 74 16.37 -1.00 -2.21
CA TYR A 74 16.13 -0.59 -3.58
C TYR A 74 16.14 0.92 -3.73
N ARG A 75 16.30 1.40 -4.97
CA ARG A 75 16.19 2.83 -5.32
C ARG A 75 14.76 3.19 -5.65
N CYS A 76 14.39 4.43 -5.35
CA CYS A 76 13.08 4.97 -5.68
C CYS A 76 12.77 4.79 -7.18
N PRO A 77 11.66 4.14 -7.54
CA PRO A 77 11.30 3.90 -8.93
C PRO A 77 10.93 5.19 -9.68
N ARG A 78 10.61 6.27 -8.98
CA ARG A 78 10.23 7.57 -9.55
C ARG A 78 11.43 8.49 -9.81
N CYS A 79 12.39 8.59 -8.90
CA CYS A 79 13.49 9.55 -9.00
C CYS A 79 14.90 8.97 -8.78
N GLY A 80 15.03 7.67 -8.51
CA GLY A 80 16.32 7.03 -8.21
C GLY A 80 16.90 7.35 -6.81
N GLY A 81 16.20 8.15 -5.99
CA GLY A 81 16.58 8.47 -4.61
C GLY A 81 16.65 7.26 -3.66
N GLY A 82 17.17 7.48 -2.45
CA GLY A 82 17.17 6.46 -1.40
C GLY A 82 15.76 6.16 -0.90
N MET A 83 15.52 4.91 -0.53
CA MET A 83 14.29 4.48 0.13
C MET A 83 14.61 4.17 1.59
N MET A 84 13.73 4.59 2.51
CA MET A 84 13.82 4.26 3.92
C MET A 84 12.53 3.59 4.38
N ARG A 85 12.65 2.65 5.31
CA ARG A 85 11.47 2.05 5.96
C ARG A 85 10.87 3.02 6.97
N VAL A 86 9.56 3.17 6.92
CA VAL A 86 8.74 3.97 7.81
C VAL A 86 7.75 3.04 8.51
N VAL A 87 7.58 3.26 9.81
CA VAL A 87 6.53 2.60 10.60
C VAL A 87 5.35 3.56 10.67
N ASP A 88 4.15 3.09 10.34
CA ASP A 88 2.96 3.94 10.42
C ASP A 88 2.70 4.36 11.88
N PRO A 89 2.63 5.68 12.18
CA PRO A 89 2.45 6.14 13.56
C PRO A 89 1.12 5.74 14.19
N GLN A 90 0.08 5.53 13.38
CA GLN A 90 -1.25 5.15 13.86
C GLN A 90 -1.39 3.63 13.98
N ARG A 91 -0.60 2.87 13.22
CA ARG A 91 -0.65 1.41 13.14
C ARG A 91 0.76 0.84 13.04
N ALA A 92 1.41 0.63 14.18
CA ALA A 92 2.83 0.25 14.24
C ALA A 92 3.20 -1.08 13.54
N HIS A 93 2.22 -1.93 13.21
CA HIS A 93 2.44 -3.14 12.41
C HIS A 93 2.55 -2.86 10.91
N ILE A 94 2.03 -1.72 10.42
CA ILE A 94 2.16 -1.28 9.03
C ILE A 94 3.54 -0.67 8.86
N LYS A 95 4.35 -1.27 7.98
CA LYS A 95 5.68 -0.81 7.61
C LYS A 95 5.72 -0.64 6.11
N TYR A 96 5.98 0.57 5.64
CA TYR A 96 6.08 0.89 4.21
C TYR A 96 7.41 1.58 3.94
N GLU A 97 7.77 1.72 2.67
CA GLU A 97 8.97 2.47 2.30
C GLU A 97 8.64 3.85 1.76
N GLU A 98 9.47 4.83 2.07
CA GLU A 98 9.32 6.21 1.62
C GLU A 98 10.64 6.71 1.03
N CYS A 99 10.54 7.42 -0.10
CA CYS A 99 11.70 8.03 -0.73
C CYS A 99 12.17 9.25 0.08
N THR A 100 13.47 9.32 0.34
CA THR A 100 14.06 10.46 1.05
C THR A 100 14.22 11.71 0.18
N SER A 101 14.02 11.60 -1.13
CA SER A 101 14.15 12.70 -2.09
C SER A 101 12.79 13.25 -2.54
N CYS A 102 11.97 12.44 -3.23
CA CYS A 102 10.66 12.89 -3.74
C CYS A 102 9.50 12.66 -2.78
N ARG A 103 9.72 12.02 -1.62
CA ARG A 103 8.70 11.72 -0.61
C ARG A 103 7.54 10.80 -1.08
N GLY A 104 7.65 10.21 -2.27
CA GLY A 104 6.75 9.13 -2.70
C GLY A 104 6.96 7.87 -1.87
N SER A 105 5.91 7.06 -1.74
CA SER A 105 5.91 5.88 -0.87
C SER A 105 5.43 4.63 -1.56
N PHE A 106 6.00 3.49 -1.18
CA PHE A 106 5.64 2.17 -1.66
C PHE A 106 5.03 1.35 -0.53
N PHE A 107 3.87 0.74 -0.78
CA PHE A 107 3.21 -0.22 0.08
C PHE A 107 3.24 -1.58 -0.61
N ASP A 108 3.68 -2.62 0.10
CA ASP A 108 3.52 -3.98 -0.39
C ASP A 108 2.02 -4.37 -0.37
N ALA A 109 1.67 -5.38 -1.16
CA ALA A 109 0.30 -5.86 -1.26
C ALA A 109 -0.32 -6.15 0.12
N GLY A 110 -1.51 -5.63 0.38
CA GLY A 110 -2.24 -5.77 1.62
C GLY A 110 -1.85 -4.78 2.72
N GLU A 111 -0.73 -4.06 2.63
CA GLU A 111 -0.29 -3.14 3.68
C GLU A 111 -1.09 -1.84 3.72
N PHE A 112 -1.69 -1.44 2.59
CA PHE A 112 -2.51 -0.24 2.53
C PHE A 112 -3.97 -0.54 2.90
N ALA A 113 -4.49 -1.70 2.45
CA ALA A 113 -5.80 -2.20 2.84
C ALA A 113 -5.86 -2.68 4.30
N ASP A 114 -4.71 -2.98 4.92
CA ASP A 114 -4.61 -3.77 6.15
C ASP A 114 -5.70 -3.38 7.16
N ARG A 115 -6.69 -4.26 7.23
CA ARG A 115 -7.70 -4.28 8.26
C ARG A 115 -7.12 -5.19 9.30
N THR A 116 -6.65 -4.58 10.38
CA THR A 116 -6.12 -5.33 11.50
C THR A 116 -7.04 -6.50 11.82
N GLU A 117 -6.44 -7.63 12.20
CA GLU A 117 -7.09 -8.86 12.65
C GLU A 117 -8.21 -8.64 13.70
N ASP A 118 -8.38 -7.42 14.22
CA ASP A 118 -9.55 -6.93 14.94
C ASP A 118 -10.89 -7.25 14.23
N GLU A 119 -10.98 -7.22 12.89
CA GLU A 119 -12.21 -7.63 12.18
C GLU A 119 -12.46 -9.14 12.24
N ILE A 120 -11.39 -9.95 12.21
CA ILE A 120 -11.49 -11.42 12.30
C ILE A 120 -11.81 -11.82 13.75
N ALA A 121 -11.17 -11.18 14.74
CA ALA A 121 -11.46 -11.39 16.15
C ALA A 121 -12.89 -10.96 16.51
N ASP A 122 -13.39 -9.85 15.95
CA ASP A 122 -14.78 -9.42 16.14
C ASP A 122 -15.79 -10.29 15.37
N LEU A 123 -15.43 -10.86 14.22
CA LEU A 123 -16.21 -11.87 13.52
C LEU A 123 -16.32 -13.16 14.32
N PHE A 124 -15.20 -13.69 14.85
CA PHE A 124 -15.19 -14.88 15.69
C PHE A 124 -15.97 -14.67 16.99
N LYS A 125 -15.83 -13.50 17.65
CA LYS A 125 -16.63 -13.15 18.84
C LYS A 125 -18.13 -13.12 18.54
N ARG A 126 -18.53 -12.53 17.41
CA ARG A 126 -19.95 -12.48 16.98
C ARG A 126 -20.51 -13.87 16.67
N MET A 127 -19.72 -14.75 16.06
CA MET A 127 -20.14 -16.13 15.76
C MET A 127 -20.23 -17.01 17.03
N SER A 128 -19.36 -16.77 18.03
CA SER A 128 -19.40 -17.49 19.31
C SER A 128 -20.54 -17.09 20.25
N HIS A 129 -21.20 -15.94 20.03
CA HIS A 129 -22.35 -15.49 20.84
C HIS A 129 -23.72 -15.94 20.30
N THR A 130 -23.77 -16.54 19.10
CA THR A 130 -25.02 -17.06 18.49
C THR A 130 -25.21 -18.57 18.61
N GLY A 131 -24.50 -19.23 19.53
CA GLY A 131 -24.64 -20.67 19.72
C GLY A 131 -24.29 -21.14 21.11
N ILE A 132 -25.20 -20.91 22.07
CA ILE A 132 -25.61 -21.83 23.16
C ILE A 132 -26.89 -21.22 23.73
N ASN A 133 -28.04 -21.70 23.26
CA ASN A 133 -29.24 -21.77 24.09
C ASN A 133 -30.18 -22.85 23.55
N ARG A 134 -29.85 -24.12 23.82
CA ARG A 134 -30.79 -25.23 23.96
C ARG A 134 -30.20 -26.25 24.92
#